data_AF-A0A938W3J1-F1
#
_entry.id   AF-A0A938W3J1-F1
#
_cell.length_a   1.000
_cell.length_b   1.000
_cell.length_c   1.000
_cell.angle_alpha   90.00
_cell.angle_beta   90.00
_cell.angle_gamma   90.00
#
_symmetry.space_group_name_H-M   'P 1'
#
loop_
_entity.id
_entity.type
_entity.pdbx_description
1 polymer ?
#
loop_
_entity_poly.entity_id
_entity_poly.type
_entity_poly.pdbx_seq_one_letter_code
_entity_poly.pdbx_strand_id
1 'polypeptide(L)' 'MKQQLLTKIHDRTATVAVVGLGYVGLPLAVAFAEQGFPVTFDCAQCRLWH' A
#
# COMPACT_ATOMS: atom_id res chain seq x y z
N MET A 1 -19.70 -14.25 -0.47
CA MET A 1 -18.86 -13.11 -0.03
C MET A 1 -17.42 -13.50 0.35
N LYS A 2 -17.14 -14.50 1.21
CA LYS A 2 -15.74 -14.81 1.64
C LYS A 2 -14.79 -15.25 0.51
N GLN A 3 -15.27 -15.98 -0.49
CA GLN A 3 -14.43 -16.51 -1.59
C GLN A 3 -13.83 -15.42 -2.50
N GLN A 4 -14.55 -14.33 -2.73
CA GLN A 4 -14.07 -13.26 -3.62
C GLN A 4 -12.86 -12.51 -3.08
N LEU A 5 -12.73 -12.40 -1.74
CA LEU A 5 -11.54 -11.81 -1.10
C LEU A 5 -10.34 -12.73 -1.20
N LEU A 6 -10.54 -14.05 -1.00
CA LEU A 6 -9.48 -15.04 -1.14
C LEU A 6 -8.93 -15.08 -2.56
N THR A 7 -9.79 -15.01 -3.58
CA THR A 7 -9.36 -14.96 -4.99
C THR A 7 -8.50 -13.73 -5.28
N LYS A 8 -8.89 -12.53 -4.80
CA LYS A 8 -8.11 -11.29 -5.00
C LYS A 8 -6.74 -11.31 -4.33
N ILE A 9 -6.64 -11.96 -3.17
CA ILE A 9 -5.35 -12.16 -2.49
C ILE A 9 -4.49 -13.17 -3.27
N HIS A 10 -5.09 -14.26 -3.76
CA HIS A 10 -4.38 -15.29 -4.54
C HIS A 10 -3.88 -14.75 -5.88
N ASP A 11 -4.69 -13.95 -6.57
CA ASP A 11 -4.35 -13.30 -7.85
C ASP A 11 -3.40 -12.11 -7.68
N ARG A 12 -3.00 -11.76 -6.44
CA ARG A 12 -2.16 -10.59 -6.13
C ARG A 12 -2.72 -9.26 -6.67
N THR A 13 -4.01 -9.21 -6.98
CA THR A 13 -4.72 -8.01 -7.46
C THR A 13 -5.24 -7.15 -6.31
N ALA A 14 -5.06 -7.59 -5.07
CA ALA A 14 -5.40 -6.82 -3.89
C ALA A 14 -4.52 -5.56 -3.80
N THR A 15 -5.14 -4.39 -3.99
CA THR A 15 -4.49 -3.09 -3.80
C THR A 15 -4.21 -2.85 -2.32
N VAL A 16 -2.94 -2.62 -1.97
CA VAL A 16 -2.50 -2.29 -0.61
C VAL A 16 -2.54 -0.77 -0.45
N ALA A 17 -3.37 -0.26 0.47
CA ALA A 17 -3.43 1.16 0.78
C ALA A 17 -2.64 1.48 2.07
N VAL A 18 -1.58 2.28 1.96
CA VAL A 18 -0.76 2.74 3.09
C VAL A 18 -1.15 4.17 3.46
N VAL A 19 -1.85 4.34 4.57
CA VAL A 19 -2.27 5.65 5.09
C VAL A 19 -1.26 6.11 6.15
N GLY A 20 -0.62 7.26 5.91
CA GLY A 20 0.43 7.80 6.79
C GLY A 20 1.84 7.39 6.35
N LEU A 21 2.42 8.15 5.42
CA LEU A 21 3.83 8.06 5.04
C LEU A 21 4.74 8.61 6.14
N GLY A 22 4.78 7.94 7.28
CA GLY A 22 5.82 8.14 8.29
C GLY A 22 7.10 7.39 7.93
N TYR A 23 8.10 7.49 8.80
CA TYR A 23 9.37 6.76 8.67
C TYR A 23 9.22 5.24 8.54
N VAL A 24 8.12 4.67 9.03
CA VAL A 24 7.79 3.23 8.93
C VAL A 24 6.85 2.93 7.75
N GLY A 25 5.97 3.86 7.37
CA GLY A 25 5.01 3.66 6.30
C GLY A 25 5.65 3.63 4.91
N LEU A 26 6.69 4.44 4.69
CA LEU A 26 7.42 4.50 3.43
C LEU A 26 8.20 3.20 3.11
N PRO A 27 9.07 2.65 3.99
CA PRO A 27 9.77 1.40 3.70
C PRO A 27 8.80 0.21 3.56
N LEU A 28 7.67 0.25 4.27
CA LEU A 28 6.62 -0.76 4.13
C LEU A 28 5.94 -0.69 2.76
N ALA A 29 5.59 0.51 2.28
CA ALA A 29 5.02 0.71 0.95
C ALA A 29 6.00 0.26 -0.16
N VAL A 30 7.29 0.55 0.00
CA VAL A 30 8.34 0.13 -0.93
C VAL A 30 8.48 -1.39 -0.95
N ALA A 31 8.52 -2.06 0.20
CA ALA A 31 8.63 -3.52 0.27
C ALA A 31 7.43 -4.24 -0.39
N PHE A 32 6.23 -3.67 -0.32
CA PHE A 32 5.06 -4.21 -1.02
C PHE A 32 5.08 -3.93 -2.53
N ALA A 33 5.58 -2.75 -2.94
CA ALA A 33 5.74 -2.40 -4.34
C ALA A 33 6.81 -3.28 -5.03
N GLU A 34 7.93 -3.56 -4.35
CA GLU A 34 8.99 -4.45 -4.82
C GLU A 34 8.51 -5.90 -5.03
N GLN A 35 7.55 -6.35 -4.23
CA GLN A 35 6.92 -7.66 -4.39
C GLN A 35 5.87 -7.71 -5.50
N GLY A 36 5.67 -6.61 -6.23
CA GLY A 36 4.76 -6.54 -7.38
C GLY A 36 3.28 -6.37 -7.01
N PHE A 37 2.98 -5.98 -5.76
CA PHE A 37 1.62 -5.63 -5.38
C PHE A 37 1.30 -4.19 -5.80
N PRO A 38 0.08 -3.92 -6.27
CA PRO A 38 -0.37 -2.55 -6.51
C PRO A 38 -0.51 -1.82 -5.17
N VAL A 39 0.37 -0.84 -4.89
CA VAL A 39 0.37 -0.05 -3.66
C VAL A 39 -0.13 1.37 -3.94
N THR A 40 -1.10 1.81 -3.15
CA THR A 40 -1.55 3.21 -3.09
C THR A 40 -1.15 3.77 -1.73
N PHE A 41 -0.56 4.97 -1.67
CA PHE A 41 -0.21 5.60 -0.41
C PHE A 41 -0.78 7.01 -0.32
N ASP A 42 -1.12 7.43 0.89
CA ASP A 42 -1.63 8.78 1.16
C ASP A 42 -0.48 9.77 1.42
N CYS A 43 -0.41 10.82 0.62
CA CYS A 43 0.57 11.89 0.77
C CYS A 43 0.05 12.98 1.73
N ALA A 44 -0.01 12.68 3.02
CA ALA A 44 -0.36 13.67 4.04
C ALA A 44 0.77 14.69 4.36
N GLN A 45 2.02 14.41 3.96
CA GLN A 45 3.21 15.18 4.36
C GLN A 45 3.68 16.24 3.32
N CYS A 46 2.80 16.80 2.50
CA CYS A 46 3.13 17.96 1.64
C CYS A 46 2.99 19.32 2.36
N ARG A 47 3.13 19.37 3.70
CA ARG A 47 2.90 20.58 4.53
C ARG A 47 4.09 21.00 5.40
N LEU A 48 5.33 20.63 5.07
CA LEU A 48 6.51 21.09 5.84
C LEU A 48 7.75 21.43 4.99
N TRP A 49 7.62 21.60 3.68
CA TRP A 49 8.68 22.27 2.89
C TRP A 49 8.37 23.77 2.86
N HIS A 50 8.86 24.48 3.87
CA HIS A 50 9.02 25.93 3.82
C HIS A 50 10.39 26.31 4.36
#